data_AF-A0A812RSK2-F1
#
_entry.id   AF-A0A812RSK2-F1
#
_cell.length_a   1.000
_cell.length_b   1.000
_cell.length_c   1.000
_cell.angle_alpha   90.00
_cell.angle_beta   90.00
_cell.angle_gamma   90.00
#
_symmetry.space_group_name_H-M   'P 1'
#
loop_
_entity.id
_entity.type
_entity.pdbx_description
1 polymer ?
#
loop_
_entity_poly.entity_id
_entity_poly.type
_entity_poly.pdbx_seq_one_letter_code
_entity_poly.pdbx_strand_id
1 'polypeptide(L)'
;MQYARSVVWSKVSSERMEAWTEQMKAMGYAGSSNNPLARGIEGCCPGTSDAHAKLVEDDADKDKAELKLLNDLISKWRVPGVIKVPPRKVIPDFSNRGHTGLSVEHVHYLATSFKEKGFQKRKGNEGHDIPVLVCEKTSSELGKKSIENWRSKLNDEKGFAPQEHYERLFKGEELYTSLGNGHFNQALNLFFRECPSIYNQEKYVIGQDRDLKEAVYQGVGAIVLKAEIPLRDRETISKLLNSKREFKWSVHEDGTLDISDAFEDTRTCKQFEALSKVLDAVELNCLVRSELGVRDSHRIGQ
;
A
#
# COMPACT_ATOMS: atom_id res chain seq x y z
N MET A 1 -25.66 3.26 8.08
CA MET A 1 -25.30 3.14 6.65
C MET A 1 -24.04 2.30 6.61
N GLN A 2 -24.15 1.06 6.16
CA GLN A 2 -23.22 -0.01 6.53
C GLN A 2 -22.73 -0.70 5.25
N TYR A 3 -21.42 -0.58 5.01
CA TYR A 3 -20.59 -1.38 4.09
C TYR A 3 -20.56 -0.96 2.60
N ALA A 4 -19.34 -0.80 2.06
CA ALA A 4 -19.09 -0.45 0.66
C ALA A 4 -18.55 -1.65 -0.15
N ARG A 5 -19.15 -1.88 -1.32
CA ARG A 5 -18.67 -2.79 -2.38
C ARG A 5 -17.52 -2.14 -3.16
N SER A 6 -16.80 -2.92 -3.98
CA SER A 6 -15.73 -2.41 -4.85
C SER A 6 -16.16 -1.15 -5.59
N VAL A 7 -15.29 -0.14 -5.62
CA VAL A 7 -15.58 1.19 -6.18
C VAL A 7 -15.18 1.23 -7.67
N VAL A 8 -16.07 1.73 -8.53
CA VAL A 8 -15.74 2.08 -9.91
C VAL A 8 -15.75 3.60 -10.05
N TRP A 9 -14.66 4.15 -10.58
CA TRP A 9 -14.56 5.56 -10.93
C TRP A 9 -15.11 5.78 -12.34
N SER A 10 -16.14 6.60 -12.46
CA SER A 10 -16.69 7.04 -13.74
C SER A 10 -16.16 8.41 -14.14
N LYS A 11 -16.07 8.68 -15.45
CA LYS A 11 -15.78 10.03 -15.95
C LYS A 11 -16.84 11.01 -15.47
N VAL A 12 -16.41 12.14 -14.93
CA VAL A 12 -17.23 13.22 -14.41
C VAL A 12 -17.27 14.36 -15.44
N SER A 13 -18.42 15.01 -15.58
CA SER A 13 -18.57 16.18 -16.45
C SER A 13 -17.79 17.39 -15.91
N SER A 14 -17.39 18.29 -16.80
CA SER A 14 -16.64 19.50 -16.45
C SER A 14 -17.37 20.39 -15.43
N GLU A 15 -18.69 20.53 -15.55
CA GLU A 15 -19.50 21.32 -14.60
C GLU A 15 -19.50 20.74 -13.17
N ARG A 16 -19.49 19.41 -13.05
CA ARG A 16 -19.47 18.73 -11.75
C ARG A 16 -18.06 18.76 -11.12
N MET A 17 -17.01 18.75 -11.95
CA MET A 17 -15.64 19.02 -11.51
C MET A 17 -15.48 20.43 -10.93
N GLU A 18 -16.11 21.44 -11.53
CA GLU A 18 -16.08 22.82 -11.05
C GLU A 18 -16.78 22.97 -9.69
N ALA A 19 -18.01 22.44 -9.57
CA ALA A 19 -18.76 22.46 -8.30
C ALA A 19 -18.02 21.75 -7.16
N TRP A 20 -17.40 20.60 -7.45
CA TRP A 20 -16.56 19.87 -6.49
C TRP A 20 -15.34 20.68 -6.07
N THR A 21 -14.66 21.33 -7.02
CA THR A 21 -13.46 22.13 -6.75
C THR A 21 -13.77 23.28 -5.77
N GLU A 22 -14.90 23.95 -5.96
CA GLU A 22 -15.35 25.01 -5.06
C GLU A 22 -15.73 24.48 -3.67
N GLN A 23 -16.41 23.33 -3.60
CA GLN A 23 -16.72 22.67 -2.33
C GLN A 23 -15.46 22.30 -1.54
N MET A 24 -14.44 21.75 -2.19
CA MET A 24 -13.19 21.34 -1.54
C MET A 24 -12.38 22.54 -1.05
N LYS A 25 -12.30 23.62 -1.84
CA LYS A 25 -11.71 24.89 -1.40
C LYS A 25 -12.41 25.42 -0.13
N ALA A 26 -13.74 25.38 -0.09
CA ALA A 26 -14.52 25.83 1.06
C ALA A 26 -14.28 24.98 2.32
N MET A 27 -13.93 23.69 2.18
CA MET A 27 -13.55 22.80 3.28
C MET A 27 -12.09 22.96 3.73
N GLY A 28 -11.36 23.97 3.21
CA GLY A 28 -9.98 24.21 3.58
C GLY A 28 -8.98 23.23 2.96
N TYR A 29 -9.37 22.54 1.88
CA TYR A 29 -8.46 21.74 1.07
C TYR A 29 -7.47 22.68 0.36
N ALA A 30 -6.34 22.96 1.02
CA ALA A 30 -5.26 23.80 0.52
C ALA A 30 -3.99 22.96 0.35
N GLY A 31 -3.94 22.13 -0.71
CA GLY A 31 -2.78 21.32 -1.05
C GLY A 31 -2.71 20.97 -2.54
N SER A 32 -1.55 21.26 -3.16
CA SER A 32 -1.08 20.95 -4.53
C SER A 32 -2.06 21.13 -5.72
N SER A 33 -3.13 21.91 -5.57
CA SER A 33 -4.27 21.96 -6.50
C SER A 33 -4.39 23.27 -7.29
N ASN A 34 -3.30 23.94 -7.65
CA ASN A 34 -3.43 25.02 -8.64
C ASN A 34 -3.91 24.50 -10.01
N ASN A 35 -3.81 23.18 -10.27
CA ASN A 35 -4.38 22.58 -11.47
C ASN A 35 -4.64 21.06 -11.36
N PRO A 36 -5.81 20.61 -10.85
CA PRO A 36 -6.18 19.19 -10.86
C PRO A 36 -6.30 18.59 -12.28
N LEU A 37 -6.49 19.42 -13.32
CA LEU A 37 -6.50 18.98 -14.72
C LEU A 37 -5.10 18.61 -15.25
N ALA A 38 -4.03 19.06 -14.59
CA ALA A 38 -2.66 18.71 -14.96
C ALA A 38 -2.25 17.28 -14.52
N ARG A 39 -3.11 16.56 -13.76
CA ARG A 39 -2.84 15.20 -13.28
C ARG A 39 -2.96 14.10 -14.36
N GLY A 40 -3.22 14.47 -15.62
CA GLY A 40 -3.22 13.53 -16.75
C GLY A 40 -4.39 12.53 -16.77
N ILE A 41 -5.37 12.67 -15.87
CA ILE A 41 -6.61 11.90 -15.87
C ILE A 41 -7.76 12.87 -16.14
N GLU A 42 -7.99 13.15 -17.42
CA GLU A 42 -9.07 14.03 -17.85
C GLU A 42 -10.43 13.43 -17.44
N GLY A 43 -11.15 14.13 -16.54
CA GLY A 43 -12.51 13.78 -16.13
C GLY A 43 -12.65 12.89 -14.89
N CYS A 44 -11.71 12.84 -13.94
CA CYS A 44 -11.92 12.15 -12.66
C CYS A 44 -11.78 13.11 -11.46
N CYS A 45 -12.80 13.21 -10.60
CA CYS A 45 -12.75 13.92 -9.32
C CYS A 45 -12.07 13.03 -8.25
N PRO A 46 -11.04 13.50 -7.53
CA PRO A 46 -10.64 12.86 -6.28
C PRO A 46 -11.76 13.00 -5.24
N GLY A 47 -12.06 11.97 -4.45
CA GLY A 47 -12.95 12.13 -3.29
C GLY A 47 -14.41 12.58 -3.55
N THR A 48 -15.00 12.31 -4.72
CA THR A 48 -16.47 12.32 -4.79
C THR A 48 -17.03 11.03 -4.18
N SER A 49 -18.13 11.19 -3.44
CA SER A 49 -19.13 10.18 -3.11
C SER A 49 -19.78 9.51 -4.34
N ASP A 50 -19.19 9.65 -5.53
CA ASP A 50 -19.58 9.06 -6.81
C ASP A 50 -18.92 7.70 -7.02
N ALA A 51 -18.26 7.20 -5.97
CA ALA A 51 -18.04 5.78 -5.77
C ALA A 51 -19.39 5.06 -5.80
N HIS A 52 -19.84 4.72 -7.00
CA HIS A 52 -20.89 3.73 -7.14
C HIS A 52 -20.30 2.41 -6.66
N ALA A 53 -20.91 1.82 -5.63
CA ALA A 53 -20.78 0.40 -5.40
C ALA A 53 -21.01 -0.26 -6.77
N LYS A 54 -19.98 -0.93 -7.30
CA LYS A 54 -20.16 -1.70 -8.51
C LYS A 54 -21.37 -2.61 -8.24
N LEU A 55 -22.45 -2.41 -8.99
CA LEU A 55 -23.44 -3.46 -9.17
C LEU A 55 -22.73 -4.50 -10.03
N VAL A 56 -21.82 -5.24 -9.42
CA VAL A 56 -21.33 -6.48 -9.99
C VAL A 56 -22.56 -7.38 -9.88
N GLU A 57 -23.23 -7.65 -11.00
CA GLU A 57 -23.48 -9.06 -11.25
C GLU A 57 -22.10 -9.70 -11.08
N ASP A 58 -21.87 -10.38 -9.96
CA ASP A 58 -20.62 -11.07 -9.67
C ASP A 58 -20.29 -11.93 -10.88
N ASP A 59 -19.45 -11.40 -11.77
CA ASP A 59 -18.89 -12.16 -12.87
C ASP A 59 -17.80 -13.01 -12.25
N ALA A 60 -18.24 -14.03 -11.52
CA ALA A 60 -17.39 -14.98 -10.82
C ALA A 60 -16.34 -15.59 -11.77
N ASP A 61 -16.64 -15.61 -13.07
CA ASP A 61 -15.73 -16.07 -14.10
C ASP A 61 -14.61 -15.05 -14.36
N LYS A 62 -14.91 -13.75 -14.37
CA LYS A 62 -13.88 -12.70 -14.41
C LYS A 62 -12.95 -12.73 -13.20
N ASP A 63 -13.50 -12.91 -12.00
CA ASP A 63 -12.70 -12.88 -10.77
C ASP A 63 -11.80 -14.12 -10.67
N LYS A 64 -12.31 -15.29 -11.07
CA LYS A 64 -11.49 -16.50 -11.26
C LYS A 64 -10.40 -16.29 -12.30
N ALA A 65 -10.70 -15.62 -13.42
CA ALA A 65 -9.70 -15.36 -14.47
C ALA A 65 -8.60 -14.40 -13.99
N GLU A 66 -8.96 -13.34 -13.25
CA GLU A 66 -8.01 -12.37 -12.68
C GLU A 66 -7.13 -13.02 -11.60
N LEU A 67 -7.71 -13.85 -10.72
CA LEU A 67 -6.95 -14.62 -9.73
C LEU A 67 -6.02 -15.63 -10.41
N LYS A 68 -6.51 -16.36 -11.42
CA LYS A 68 -5.69 -17.30 -12.20
C LYS A 68 -4.51 -16.56 -12.86
N LEU A 69 -4.75 -15.39 -13.44
CA LEU A 69 -3.69 -14.57 -14.04
C LEU A 69 -2.64 -14.15 -13.00
N LEU A 70 -3.07 -13.67 -11.83
CA LEU A 70 -2.16 -13.33 -10.73
C LEU A 70 -1.29 -14.53 -10.34
N ASN A 71 -1.90 -15.70 -10.20
CA ASN A 71 -1.26 -16.95 -9.82
C ASN A 71 -0.26 -17.45 -10.87
N ASP A 72 -0.63 -17.39 -12.15
CA ASP A 72 0.24 -17.75 -13.27
C ASP A 72 1.47 -16.84 -13.32
N LEU A 73 1.28 -15.52 -13.13
CA LEU A 73 2.37 -14.54 -13.12
C LEU A 73 3.30 -14.72 -11.91
N ILE A 74 2.76 -14.90 -10.71
CA ILE A 74 3.58 -15.15 -9.51
C ILE A 74 4.35 -16.47 -9.66
N SER A 75 3.70 -17.54 -10.11
CA SER A 75 4.34 -18.84 -10.30
C SER A 75 5.47 -18.80 -11.32
N LYS A 76 5.30 -18.03 -12.40
CA LYS A 76 6.31 -17.83 -13.44
C LYS A 76 7.56 -17.11 -12.92
N TRP A 77 7.38 -16.08 -12.11
CA TRP A 77 8.46 -15.15 -11.73
C TRP A 77 9.03 -15.36 -10.33
N ARG A 78 8.37 -16.12 -9.47
CA ARG A 78 8.84 -16.31 -8.10
C ARG A 78 10.19 -17.02 -8.03
N VAL A 79 10.98 -16.62 -7.06
CA VAL A 79 12.08 -17.41 -6.51
C VAL A 79 11.45 -18.53 -5.65
N PRO A 80 12.00 -19.76 -5.65
CA PRO A 80 11.49 -20.83 -4.79
C PRO A 80 11.53 -20.45 -3.30
N GLY A 81 10.49 -20.81 -2.57
CA GLY A 81 10.40 -20.56 -1.13
C GLY A 81 9.78 -19.22 -0.73
N VAL A 82 9.49 -19.11 0.57
CA VAL A 82 9.15 -17.84 1.21
C VAL A 82 10.42 -17.29 1.82
N ILE A 83 10.77 -16.08 1.41
CA ILE A 83 12.00 -15.46 1.85
C ILE A 83 11.66 -14.49 2.98
N LYS A 84 12.38 -14.61 4.09
CA LYS A 84 12.27 -13.65 5.19
C LYS A 84 13.00 -12.38 4.81
N VAL A 85 12.25 -11.30 4.58
CA VAL A 85 12.80 -10.02 4.11
C VAL A 85 12.66 -8.95 5.20
N PRO A 86 13.77 -8.37 5.69
CA PRO A 86 13.72 -7.24 6.62
C PRO A 86 13.09 -6.00 5.98
N PRO A 87 12.17 -5.30 6.66
CA PRO A 87 11.47 -4.12 6.11
C PRO A 87 12.43 -2.98 5.72
N ARG A 88 13.58 -2.88 6.39
CA ARG A 88 14.64 -1.91 6.06
C ARG A 88 15.31 -2.10 4.70
N LYS A 89 15.05 -3.23 4.03
CA LYS A 89 15.51 -3.53 2.67
C LYS A 89 14.42 -3.30 1.62
N VAL A 90 13.23 -2.87 2.02
CA VAL A 90 12.05 -2.77 1.15
C VAL A 90 11.66 -1.31 0.92
N ILE A 91 11.52 -0.94 -0.35
CA ILE A 91 10.91 0.32 -0.78
C ILE A 91 9.68 0.06 -1.67
N PRO A 92 8.80 1.04 -1.88
CA PRO A 92 7.71 0.89 -2.85
C PRO A 92 8.26 0.72 -4.26
N ASP A 93 7.68 -0.18 -5.05
CA ASP A 93 7.96 -0.24 -6.49
C ASP A 93 7.36 0.97 -7.20
N PHE A 94 8.09 1.57 -8.15
CA PHE A 94 7.61 2.73 -8.90
C PHE A 94 6.40 2.42 -9.81
N SER A 95 6.20 1.15 -10.18
CA SER A 95 5.09 0.69 -11.00
C SER A 95 3.78 0.51 -10.19
N ASN A 96 3.81 0.79 -8.89
CA ASN A 96 2.67 0.62 -7.98
C ASN A 96 1.79 1.89 -7.95
N ARG A 97 0.46 1.70 -7.89
CA ARG A 97 -0.58 2.74 -7.70
C ARG A 97 -0.40 4.07 -8.47
N GLY A 98 -0.32 3.99 -9.80
CA GLY A 98 -0.41 5.16 -10.69
C GLY A 98 0.55 6.31 -10.32
N HIS A 99 1.72 6.00 -9.76
CA HIS A 99 2.74 6.95 -9.32
C HIS A 99 2.34 7.89 -8.16
N THR A 100 1.26 7.61 -7.42
CA THR A 100 0.84 8.45 -6.27
C THR A 100 1.60 8.13 -4.97
N GLY A 101 2.28 6.98 -4.93
CA GLY A 101 3.13 6.56 -3.81
C GLY A 101 2.35 5.99 -2.62
N LEU A 102 2.96 6.05 -1.43
CA LEU A 102 2.33 5.61 -0.18
C LEU A 102 1.69 6.79 0.57
N SER A 103 0.61 6.48 1.28
CA SER A 103 -0.05 7.38 2.23
C SER A 103 0.71 7.33 3.56
N VAL A 104 1.30 8.45 3.98
CA VAL A 104 2.00 8.53 5.27
C VAL A 104 1.03 8.32 6.43
N GLU A 105 -0.19 8.86 6.35
CA GLU A 105 -1.22 8.70 7.38
C GLU A 105 -1.55 7.22 7.58
N HIS A 106 -1.71 6.46 6.49
CA HIS A 106 -2.01 5.03 6.60
C HIS A 106 -0.83 4.23 7.15
N VAL A 107 0.41 4.65 6.87
CA VAL A 107 1.60 4.06 7.51
C VAL A 107 1.55 4.25 9.03
N HIS A 108 1.22 5.46 9.49
CA HIS A 108 1.09 5.74 10.93
C HIS A 108 -0.12 5.05 11.56
N TYR A 109 -1.25 4.95 10.85
CA TYR A 109 -2.41 4.18 11.27
C TYR A 109 -2.05 2.71 11.55
N LEU A 110 -1.32 2.07 10.62
CA LEU A 110 -0.85 0.70 10.81
C LEU A 110 0.11 0.58 11.99
N ALA A 111 1.08 1.50 12.11
CA ALA A 111 2.04 1.49 13.21
C ALA A 111 1.35 1.67 14.59
N THR A 112 0.37 2.57 14.67
CA THR A 112 -0.48 2.74 15.86
C THR A 112 -1.29 1.48 16.15
N SER A 113 -1.86 0.85 15.12
CA SER A 113 -2.58 -0.43 15.28
C SER A 113 -1.67 -1.53 15.84
N PHE A 114 -0.42 -1.65 15.38
CA PHE A 114 0.56 -2.61 15.94
C PHE A 114 0.86 -2.31 17.40
N LYS A 115 1.04 -1.02 17.75
CA LYS A 115 1.32 -0.57 19.12
C LYS A 115 0.16 -0.87 20.08
N GLU A 116 -1.07 -0.60 19.65
CA GLU A 116 -2.27 -0.67 20.51
C GLU A 116 -2.89 -2.07 20.59
N LYS A 117 -2.89 -2.80 19.47
CA LYS A 117 -3.59 -4.09 19.34
C LYS A 117 -2.64 -5.29 19.30
N GLY A 118 -1.34 -5.04 19.27
CA GLY A 118 -0.31 -6.05 19.08
C GLY A 118 -0.10 -6.39 17.60
N PHE A 119 1.11 -6.85 17.28
CA PHE A 119 1.45 -7.29 15.93
C PHE A 119 0.92 -8.70 15.68
N GLN A 120 0.18 -8.88 14.58
CA GLN A 120 -0.38 -10.16 14.20
C GLN A 120 0.48 -10.85 13.15
N LYS A 121 1.47 -11.63 13.60
CA LYS A 121 2.29 -12.47 12.72
C LYS A 121 1.40 -13.41 11.93
N ARG A 122 1.67 -13.53 10.63
CA ARG A 122 0.91 -14.42 9.76
C ARG A 122 1.03 -15.88 10.20
N LYS A 123 -0.10 -16.58 10.28
CA LYS A 123 -0.21 -18.04 10.48
C LYS A 123 -1.27 -18.58 9.51
N GLY A 124 -0.85 -19.35 8.50
CA GLY A 124 -1.74 -19.78 7.42
C GLY A 124 -2.32 -18.59 6.65
N ASN A 125 -3.64 -18.44 6.69
CA ASN A 125 -4.39 -17.36 6.05
C ASN A 125 -4.84 -16.24 7.03
N GLU A 126 -4.41 -16.30 8.29
CA GLU A 126 -4.70 -15.30 9.32
C GLU A 126 -3.50 -14.39 9.61
N GLY A 127 -3.77 -13.17 10.09
CA GLY A 127 -2.76 -12.15 10.40
C GLY A 127 -2.50 -11.20 9.22
N HIS A 128 -1.29 -10.65 9.14
CA HIS A 128 -0.94 -9.71 8.07
C HIS A 128 -0.89 -10.36 6.66
N ASP A 129 -1.15 -9.56 5.63
CA ASP A 129 -0.97 -9.96 4.24
C ASP A 129 0.50 -10.27 3.90
N ILE A 130 0.73 -11.18 2.96
CA ILE A 130 2.09 -11.51 2.50
C ILE A 130 2.57 -10.45 1.51
N PRO A 131 3.72 -9.81 1.75
CA PRO A 131 4.30 -8.91 0.77
C PRO A 131 4.73 -9.66 -0.49
N VAL A 132 4.39 -9.07 -1.64
CA VAL A 132 4.97 -9.47 -2.94
C VAL A 132 6.03 -8.46 -3.30
N LEU A 133 7.26 -8.94 -3.39
CA LEU A 133 8.46 -8.13 -3.58
C LEU A 133 9.17 -8.55 -4.86
N VAL A 134 9.86 -7.62 -5.50
CA VAL A 134 10.84 -7.93 -6.56
C VAL A 134 12.23 -7.72 -5.98
N CYS A 135 13.12 -8.71 -6.13
CA CYS A 135 14.54 -8.53 -5.82
C CYS A 135 15.17 -7.77 -6.98
N GLU A 136 15.51 -6.50 -6.78
CA GLU A 136 15.92 -5.59 -7.83
C GLU A 136 17.36 -5.14 -7.63
N LYS A 137 18.09 -4.97 -8.74
CA LYS A 137 19.43 -4.37 -8.69
C LYS A 137 19.30 -2.86 -8.61
N THR A 138 20.03 -2.23 -7.69
CA THR A 138 20.03 -0.75 -7.57
C THR A 138 20.55 -0.06 -8.83
N SER A 139 21.34 -0.77 -9.64
CA SER A 139 21.91 -0.29 -10.90
C SER A 139 20.98 -0.45 -12.11
N SER A 140 19.91 -1.25 -12.01
CA SER A 140 18.95 -1.45 -13.11
C SER A 140 18.10 -0.20 -13.34
N GLU A 141 17.50 -0.10 -14.52
CA GLU A 141 16.64 1.04 -14.86
C GLU A 141 15.44 1.14 -13.91
N LEU A 142 14.78 0.02 -13.62
CA LEU A 142 13.60 -0.04 -12.74
C LEU A 142 13.99 0.19 -11.27
N GLY A 143 15.16 -0.30 -10.85
CA GLY A 143 15.73 -0.03 -9.53
C GLY A 143 15.99 1.46 -9.32
N LYS A 144 16.66 2.12 -10.28
CA LYS A 144 16.90 3.57 -10.26
C LYS A 144 15.62 4.38 -10.19
N LYS A 145 14.63 4.08 -11.04
CA LYS A 145 13.32 4.75 -11.02
C LYS A 145 12.61 4.61 -9.68
N SER A 146 12.67 3.42 -9.05
CA SER A 146 12.08 3.19 -7.72
C SER A 146 12.80 3.98 -6.63
N ILE A 147 14.13 4.03 -6.67
CA ILE A 147 14.94 4.82 -5.74
C ILE A 147 14.64 6.32 -5.89
N GLU A 148 14.65 6.84 -7.12
CA GLU A 148 14.39 8.25 -7.41
C GLU A 148 12.98 8.66 -6.97
N ASN A 149 11.97 7.86 -7.31
CA ASN A 149 10.60 8.09 -6.89
C ASN A 149 10.46 8.10 -5.36
N TRP A 150 11.09 7.13 -4.69
CA TRP A 150 11.04 7.06 -3.23
C TRP A 150 11.78 8.21 -2.56
N ARG A 151 12.95 8.62 -3.08
CA ARG A 151 13.67 9.80 -2.60
C ARG A 151 12.85 11.08 -2.75
N SER A 152 12.20 11.31 -3.89
CA SER A 152 11.30 12.46 -4.06
C SER A 152 10.22 12.45 -2.99
N LYS A 153 9.57 11.28 -2.80
CA LYS A 153 8.50 11.15 -1.81
C LYS A 153 8.95 11.45 -0.38
N LEU A 154 10.13 11.00 0.02
CA LEU A 154 10.71 11.26 1.34
C LEU A 154 11.04 12.75 1.55
N ASN A 155 11.43 13.46 0.48
CA ASN A 155 11.68 14.91 0.52
C ASN A 155 10.37 15.70 0.59
N ASP A 156 9.34 15.25 -0.13
CA ASP A 156 8.07 15.97 -0.26
C ASP A 156 7.14 15.76 0.96
N GLU A 157 7.19 14.58 1.60
CA GLU A 157 6.26 14.21 2.67
C GLU A 157 7.00 13.77 3.95
N LYS A 158 6.94 14.63 4.97
CA LYS A 158 7.42 14.31 6.33
C LYS A 158 6.54 13.23 6.98
N GLY A 159 7.15 12.39 7.82
CA GLY A 159 6.47 11.37 8.63
C GLY A 159 6.95 9.94 8.35
N PHE A 160 7.49 9.68 7.16
CA PHE A 160 8.22 8.44 6.92
C PHE A 160 9.50 8.36 7.75
N ALA A 161 10.09 7.16 7.85
CA ALA A 161 11.42 7.01 8.43
C ALA A 161 12.44 7.93 7.70
N PRO A 162 13.45 8.48 8.41
CA PRO A 162 14.37 9.47 7.83
C PRO A 162 15.10 8.95 6.60
N GLN A 163 15.40 9.83 5.63
CA GLN A 163 16.03 9.44 4.37
C GLN A 163 17.35 8.68 4.57
N GLU A 164 18.13 9.02 5.60
CA GLU A 164 19.39 8.36 5.95
C GLU A 164 19.23 6.86 6.22
N HIS A 165 18.03 6.43 6.64
CA HIS A 165 17.68 5.02 6.78
C HIS A 165 17.81 4.27 5.45
N TYR A 166 17.38 4.89 4.35
CA TYR A 166 17.36 4.27 3.02
C TYR A 166 18.62 4.54 2.21
N GLU A 167 19.38 5.60 2.47
CA GLU A 167 20.58 5.91 1.69
C GLU A 167 21.63 4.79 1.71
N ARG A 168 21.72 4.03 2.80
CA ARG A 168 22.58 2.83 2.84
C ARG A 168 22.06 1.73 1.93
N LEU A 169 20.74 1.54 1.85
CA LEU A 169 20.09 0.59 0.95
C LEU A 169 20.33 0.98 -0.51
N PHE A 170 20.20 2.26 -0.85
CA PHE A 170 20.36 2.77 -2.21
C PHE A 170 21.79 2.63 -2.75
N LYS A 171 22.78 2.56 -1.86
CA LYS A 171 24.19 2.33 -2.20
C LYS A 171 24.57 0.84 -2.25
N GLY A 172 23.65 -0.05 -1.85
CA GLY A 172 23.84 -1.49 -1.96
C GLY A 172 23.75 -1.97 -3.41
N GLU A 173 24.04 -3.26 -3.64
CA GLU A 173 23.89 -3.88 -4.96
C GLU A 173 22.43 -4.21 -5.29
N GLU A 174 21.67 -4.61 -4.27
CA GLU A 174 20.30 -5.08 -4.40
C GLU A 174 19.40 -4.48 -3.32
N LEU A 175 18.12 -4.32 -3.67
CA LEU A 175 17.04 -3.94 -2.78
C LEU A 175 15.77 -4.70 -3.14
N TYR A 176 14.75 -4.62 -2.29
CA TYR A 176 13.43 -5.15 -2.61
C TYR A 176 12.46 -4.02 -2.93
N THR A 177 11.76 -4.12 -4.07
CA THR A 177 10.65 -3.22 -4.40
C THR A 177 9.32 -3.92 -4.14
N SER A 178 8.37 -3.24 -3.51
CA SER A 178 7.08 -3.79 -3.10
C SER A 178 5.99 -3.51 -4.14
N LEU A 179 5.43 -4.59 -4.72
CA LEU A 179 4.27 -4.54 -5.63
C LEU A 179 2.93 -4.50 -4.86
N GLY A 180 2.95 -4.95 -3.61
CA GLY A 180 1.86 -4.86 -2.64
C GLY A 180 2.40 -4.86 -1.20
N ASN A 181 1.61 -4.35 -0.25
CA ASN A 181 1.99 -4.18 1.16
C ASN A 181 3.14 -3.18 1.42
N GLY A 182 3.19 -2.10 0.64
CA GLY A 182 4.17 -1.02 0.84
C GLY A 182 3.99 -0.32 2.19
N HIS A 183 2.75 0.07 2.54
CA HIS A 183 2.47 0.75 3.82
C HIS A 183 2.88 -0.09 5.04
N PHE A 184 2.63 -1.41 4.98
CA PHE A 184 2.99 -2.36 6.03
C PHE A 184 4.51 -2.36 6.31
N ASN A 185 5.34 -2.45 5.27
CA ASN A 185 6.80 -2.41 5.43
C ASN A 185 7.28 -1.06 5.99
N GLN A 186 6.66 0.04 5.55
CA GLN A 186 7.03 1.35 6.08
C GLN A 186 6.58 1.55 7.53
N ALA A 187 5.45 0.95 7.94
CA ALA A 187 5.02 0.98 9.33
C ALA A 187 6.02 0.24 10.24
N LEU A 188 6.56 -0.90 9.80
CA LEU A 188 7.63 -1.59 10.52
C LEU A 188 8.93 -0.77 10.56
N ASN A 189 9.24 0.00 9.51
CA ASN A 189 10.40 0.90 9.51
C ASN A 189 10.27 2.03 10.53
N LEU A 190 9.05 2.49 10.85
CA LEU A 190 8.83 3.46 11.94
C LEU A 190 9.25 2.89 13.31
N PHE A 191 8.96 1.62 13.59
CA PHE A 191 9.46 0.94 14.79
C PHE A 191 10.97 0.73 14.75
N PHE A 192 11.52 0.35 13.59
CA PHE A 192 12.96 0.15 13.44
C PHE A 192 13.79 1.40 13.77
N ARG A 193 13.23 2.58 13.45
CA ARG A 193 13.87 3.89 13.67
C ARG A 193 13.34 4.65 14.88
N GLU A 194 12.42 4.03 15.64
CA GLU A 194 11.71 4.65 16.76
C GLU A 194 11.16 6.04 16.43
N CYS A 195 10.57 6.16 15.23
CA CYS A 195 10.02 7.42 14.75
C CYS A 195 8.86 7.88 15.64
N PRO A 196 8.71 9.21 15.86
CA PRO A 196 7.53 9.74 16.52
C PRO A 196 6.29 9.61 15.61
N SER A 197 5.14 9.36 16.23
CA SER A 197 3.84 9.44 15.59
C SER A 197 3.55 10.86 15.12
N ILE A 198 3.03 11.00 13.89
CA ILE A 198 2.60 12.31 13.36
C ILE A 198 1.40 12.91 14.10
N TYR A 199 0.69 12.10 14.90
CA TYR A 199 -0.53 12.52 15.62
C TYR A 199 -0.26 13.04 17.04
N ASN A 200 0.67 12.41 17.77
CA ASN A 200 0.87 12.68 19.19
C ASN A 200 2.35 12.75 19.61
N GLN A 201 3.28 12.64 18.66
CA GLN A 201 4.74 12.65 18.87
C GLN A 201 5.30 11.51 19.74
N GLU A 202 4.47 10.58 20.19
CA GLU A 202 4.96 9.39 20.88
C GLU A 202 5.75 8.50 19.92
N LYS A 203 6.90 8.00 20.38
CA LYS A 203 7.73 7.10 19.57
C LYS A 203 7.08 5.73 19.41
N TYR A 204 7.23 5.16 18.21
CA TYR A 204 6.91 3.75 17.97
C TYR A 204 8.04 2.88 18.51
N VAL A 205 7.84 2.30 19.69
CA VAL A 205 8.78 1.39 20.36
C VAL A 205 8.19 -0.03 20.40
N ILE A 206 9.03 -1.05 20.19
CA ILE A 206 8.58 -2.45 20.07
C ILE A 206 8.03 -2.99 21.41
N GLY A 207 8.57 -2.53 22.54
CA GLY A 207 8.17 -3.02 23.86
C GLY A 207 8.49 -4.51 24.05
N GLN A 208 7.50 -5.27 24.53
CA GLN A 208 7.62 -6.71 24.81
C GLN A 208 7.08 -7.62 23.68
N ASP A 209 6.61 -7.03 22.57
CA ASP A 209 6.04 -7.78 21.46
C ASP A 209 7.17 -8.52 20.69
N ARG A 210 7.27 -9.83 20.92
CA ARG A 210 8.30 -10.69 20.32
C ARG A 210 8.11 -10.85 18.82
N ASP A 211 6.87 -10.95 18.37
CA ASP A 211 6.56 -11.15 16.95
C ASP A 211 6.84 -9.86 16.17
N LEU A 212 6.50 -8.70 16.72
CA LEU A 212 6.90 -7.41 16.16
C LEU A 212 8.42 -7.25 16.11
N LYS A 213 9.14 -7.63 17.18
CA LYS A 213 10.60 -7.62 17.22
C LYS A 213 11.20 -8.47 16.11
N GLU A 214 10.66 -9.66 15.91
CA GLU A 214 11.08 -10.57 14.85
C GLU A 214 10.82 -9.94 13.47
N ALA A 215 9.62 -9.43 13.23
CA ALA A 215 9.25 -8.79 11.96
C ALA A 215 10.14 -7.59 11.62
N VAL A 216 10.46 -6.75 12.61
CA VAL A 216 11.27 -5.54 12.43
C VAL A 216 12.74 -5.87 12.14
N TYR A 217 13.36 -6.79 12.90
CA TYR A 217 14.80 -7.03 12.80
C TYR A 217 15.18 -8.18 11.88
N GLN A 218 14.39 -9.26 11.88
CA GLN A 218 14.66 -10.46 11.10
C GLN A 218 13.88 -10.46 9.79
N GLY A 219 12.72 -9.78 9.75
CA GLY A 219 11.89 -9.64 8.56
C GLY A 219 10.61 -10.45 8.62
N VAL A 220 9.78 -10.25 7.59
CA VAL A 220 8.52 -10.97 7.39
C VAL A 220 8.66 -11.92 6.20
N GLY A 221 7.89 -13.01 6.22
CA GLY A 221 7.82 -13.91 5.07
C GLY A 221 7.20 -13.18 3.87
N ALA A 222 7.90 -13.19 2.74
CA ALA A 222 7.50 -12.55 1.50
C ALA A 222 7.65 -13.48 0.30
N ILE A 223 6.81 -13.26 -0.71
CA ILE A 223 6.97 -13.84 -2.05
C ILE A 223 7.93 -12.93 -2.80
N VAL A 224 9.09 -13.46 -3.17
CA VAL A 224 10.09 -12.71 -3.92
C VAL A 224 10.07 -13.12 -5.38
N LEU A 225 9.87 -12.15 -6.26
CA LEU A 225 9.93 -12.28 -7.70
C LEU A 225 11.35 -11.95 -8.18
N LYS A 226 11.76 -12.65 -9.24
CA LYS A 226 13.04 -12.46 -9.92
C LYS A 226 13.17 -11.06 -10.52
N ALA A 227 14.39 -10.53 -10.58
CA ALA A 227 14.69 -9.20 -11.12
C ALA A 227 14.25 -9.05 -12.59
N GLU A 228 14.32 -10.15 -13.35
CA GLU A 228 14.03 -10.18 -14.79
C GLU A 228 12.54 -10.03 -15.13
N ILE A 229 11.65 -9.96 -14.13
CA ILE A 229 10.22 -9.75 -14.37
C ILE A 229 9.97 -8.44 -15.14
N PRO A 230 9.33 -8.50 -16.33
CA PRO A 230 9.04 -7.32 -17.14
C PRO A 230 8.13 -6.33 -16.42
N LEU A 231 8.30 -5.05 -16.73
CA LEU A 231 7.48 -3.97 -16.16
C LEU A 231 5.98 -4.23 -16.27
N ARG A 232 5.51 -4.68 -17.45
CA ARG A 232 4.09 -5.00 -17.68
C ARG A 232 3.55 -6.06 -16.71
N ASP A 233 4.36 -7.07 -16.39
CA ASP A 233 3.95 -8.13 -15.46
C ASP A 233 3.94 -7.58 -14.02
N ARG A 234 4.90 -6.69 -13.66
CA ARG A 234 4.90 -5.98 -12.36
C ARG A 234 3.65 -5.13 -12.17
N GLU A 235 3.31 -4.31 -13.16
CA GLU A 235 2.11 -3.47 -13.17
C GLU A 235 0.84 -4.30 -13.06
N THR A 236 0.78 -5.43 -13.77
CA THR A 236 -0.37 -6.34 -13.74
C THR A 236 -0.51 -6.99 -12.36
N ILE A 237 0.57 -7.52 -11.79
CA ILE A 237 0.56 -8.10 -10.44
C ILE A 237 0.15 -7.03 -9.43
N SER A 238 0.79 -5.86 -9.47
CA SER A 238 0.50 -4.78 -8.54
C SER A 238 -0.96 -4.33 -8.64
N LYS A 239 -1.49 -4.17 -9.86
CA LYS A 239 -2.91 -3.87 -10.08
C LYS A 239 -3.81 -4.94 -9.46
N LEU A 240 -3.55 -6.22 -9.73
CA LEU A 240 -4.37 -7.33 -9.25
C LEU A 240 -4.35 -7.45 -7.71
N LEU A 241 -3.19 -7.25 -7.08
CA LEU A 241 -3.04 -7.21 -5.62
C LEU A 241 -3.80 -6.06 -4.97
N ASN A 242 -3.96 -4.92 -5.66
CA ASN A 242 -4.67 -3.75 -5.16
C ASN A 242 -6.16 -3.71 -5.58
N SER A 243 -6.58 -4.46 -6.60
CA SER A 243 -7.93 -4.37 -7.16
C SER A 243 -8.97 -5.25 -6.47
N LYS A 244 -8.55 -6.21 -5.64
CA LYS A 244 -9.41 -7.23 -5.06
C LYS A 244 -9.35 -7.22 -3.55
N ARG A 245 -10.44 -7.60 -2.88
CA ARG A 245 -10.44 -7.77 -1.42
C ARG A 245 -9.48 -8.91 -1.07
N GLU A 246 -9.09 -9.00 0.21
CA GLU A 246 -8.04 -9.91 0.71
C GLU A 246 -8.06 -11.26 -0.02
N PHE A 247 -7.11 -11.46 -0.94
CA PHE A 247 -6.84 -12.78 -1.47
C PHE A 247 -6.17 -13.57 -0.36
N LYS A 248 -6.94 -14.44 0.27
CA LYS A 248 -6.43 -15.32 1.31
C LYS A 248 -5.73 -16.51 0.67
N TRP A 249 -4.46 -16.32 0.35
CA TRP A 249 -3.55 -17.41 0.04
C TRP A 249 -3.04 -18.08 1.31
N SER A 250 -3.01 -19.41 1.28
CA SER A 250 -2.24 -20.18 2.24
C SER A 250 -0.81 -20.27 1.72
N VAL A 251 0.15 -20.21 2.63
CA VAL A 251 1.56 -20.32 2.27
C VAL A 251 2.18 -21.40 3.13
N HIS A 252 2.62 -22.45 2.45
CA HIS A 252 3.29 -23.57 3.06
C HIS A 252 4.72 -23.20 3.44
N GLU A 253 5.32 -24.02 4.31
CA GLU A 253 6.66 -23.81 4.83
C GLU A 253 7.75 -23.88 3.74
N ASP A 254 7.52 -24.67 2.69
CA ASP A 254 8.37 -24.71 1.49
C ASP A 254 8.19 -23.50 0.56
N GLY A 255 7.34 -22.55 0.97
CA GLY A 255 6.94 -21.36 0.26
C GLY A 255 6.10 -21.60 -0.98
N THR A 256 5.54 -22.79 -1.15
CA THR A 256 4.47 -23.00 -2.10
C THR A 256 3.23 -22.26 -1.63
N LEU A 257 2.63 -21.55 -2.59
CA LEU A 257 1.37 -20.86 -2.40
C LEU A 257 0.29 -21.89 -2.66
N ASP A 258 -0.49 -22.20 -1.63
CA ASP A 258 -1.78 -22.81 -1.86
C ASP A 258 -2.82 -21.72 -2.04
N ILE A 259 -3.08 -21.53 -3.31
CA ILE A 259 -4.03 -20.62 -3.92
C ILE A 259 -5.23 -21.40 -4.48
N SER A 260 -5.24 -22.74 -4.35
CA SER A 260 -6.31 -23.58 -4.87
C SER A 260 -7.62 -23.35 -4.12
N ASP A 261 -7.53 -22.96 -2.85
CA ASP A 261 -8.62 -22.45 -2.02
C ASP A 261 -8.57 -20.93 -1.82
N ALA A 262 -7.87 -20.16 -2.68
CA ALA A 262 -7.89 -18.71 -2.58
C ALA A 262 -9.28 -18.19 -2.98
N PHE A 263 -10.10 -17.86 -1.99
CA PHE A 263 -11.35 -17.15 -2.18
C PHE A 263 -11.16 -15.68 -1.78
N GLU A 264 -11.88 -14.79 -2.45
CA GLU A 264 -12.01 -13.42 -1.97
C GLU A 264 -12.80 -13.47 -0.66
N ASP A 265 -12.22 -12.93 0.43
CA ASP A 265 -12.95 -12.86 1.69
C ASP A 265 -14.13 -11.90 1.54
N THR A 266 -15.33 -12.47 1.37
CA THR A 266 -16.59 -11.72 1.24
C THR A 266 -17.19 -11.35 2.59
N ARG A 267 -16.56 -11.75 3.71
CA ARG A 267 -17.03 -11.37 5.04
C ARG A 267 -17.07 -9.85 5.17
N THR A 268 -18.02 -9.37 5.98
CA THR A 268 -18.24 -7.95 6.21
C THR A 268 -16.98 -7.29 6.78
N CYS A 269 -16.33 -6.43 6.01
CA CYS A 269 -15.22 -5.58 6.44
C CYS A 269 -15.70 -4.16 6.72
N LYS A 270 -14.94 -3.39 7.50
CA LYS A 270 -15.26 -1.97 7.72
C LYS A 270 -15.10 -1.21 6.40
N GLN A 271 -15.93 -0.19 6.17
CA GLN A 271 -15.85 0.65 4.97
C GLN A 271 -14.45 1.28 4.81
N PHE A 272 -13.82 1.64 5.93
CA PHE A 272 -12.43 2.08 5.97
C PHE A 272 -11.45 1.09 5.33
N GLU A 273 -11.53 -0.20 5.70
CA GLU A 273 -10.66 -1.26 5.20
C GLU A 273 -10.88 -1.53 3.71
N ALA A 274 -12.14 -1.45 3.25
CA ALA A 274 -12.48 -1.61 1.85
C ALA A 274 -11.92 -0.46 0.97
N LEU A 275 -12.08 0.78 1.43
CA LEU A 275 -11.64 1.96 0.69
C LEU A 275 -10.11 2.09 0.69
N SER A 276 -9.42 1.74 1.78
CA SER A 276 -7.97 1.94 1.88
C SER A 276 -7.13 1.17 0.84
N LYS A 277 -7.70 0.12 0.25
CA LYS A 277 -7.06 -0.67 -0.81
C LYS A 277 -7.08 0.00 -2.19
N VAL A 278 -8.12 0.77 -2.50
CA VAL A 278 -8.34 1.31 -3.85
C VAL A 278 -8.01 2.79 -3.98
N LEU A 279 -7.99 3.52 -2.86
CA LEU A 279 -7.71 4.95 -2.85
C LEU A 279 -6.23 5.25 -3.15
N ASP A 280 -6.01 6.39 -3.81
CA ASP A 280 -4.67 6.94 -3.97
C ASP A 280 -4.10 7.44 -2.63
N ALA A 281 -2.81 7.76 -2.58
CA ALA A 281 -2.14 8.15 -1.33
C ALA A 281 -2.77 9.39 -0.64
N VAL A 282 -3.27 10.35 -1.41
CA VAL A 282 -3.86 11.59 -0.89
C VAL A 282 -5.28 11.34 -0.38
N GLU A 283 -6.08 10.63 -1.15
CA GLU A 283 -7.43 10.24 -0.75
C GLU A 283 -7.41 9.35 0.49
N LEU A 284 -6.46 8.42 0.54
CA LEU A 284 -6.23 7.56 1.69
C LEU A 284 -5.78 8.35 2.93
N ASN A 285 -4.94 9.39 2.76
CA ASN A 285 -4.62 10.30 3.85
C ASN A 285 -5.90 10.94 4.44
N CYS A 286 -6.84 11.39 3.61
CA CYS A 286 -8.11 11.98 4.06
C CYS A 286 -9.02 10.95 4.75
N LEU A 287 -9.07 9.72 4.22
CA LEU A 287 -9.85 8.63 4.81
C LEU A 287 -9.35 8.26 6.21
N VAL A 288 -8.02 8.13 6.39
CA VAL A 288 -7.40 7.84 7.70
C VAL A 288 -7.71 8.93 8.71
N ARG A 289 -7.59 10.20 8.29
CA ARG A 289 -7.93 11.33 9.16
C ARG A 289 -9.38 11.28 9.63
N SER A 290 -10.29 10.94 8.73
CA SER A 290 -11.72 10.78 9.04
C SER A 290 -11.97 9.63 10.02
N GLU A 291 -11.33 8.47 9.82
CA GLU A 291 -11.45 7.30 10.71
C GLU A 291 -10.91 7.58 12.11
N LEU A 292 -9.80 8.31 12.21
CA LEU A 292 -9.17 8.66 13.48
C LEU A 292 -9.80 9.89 14.17
N GLY A 293 -10.74 10.59 13.50
CA GLY A 293 -11.31 11.84 14.00
C GLY A 293 -10.29 12.99 14.09
N VAL A 294 -9.23 12.95 13.30
CA VAL A 294 -8.16 13.96 13.28
C VAL A 294 -8.28 14.86 12.04
N ARG A 295 -7.75 16.07 12.15
CA ARG A 295 -7.68 17.10 11.08
C ARG A 295 -6.23 17.45 10.76
N ASP A 296 -5.95 18.10 9.62
CA ASP A 296 -4.58 18.51 9.25
C ASP A 296 -3.89 19.37 10.32
N SER A 297 -4.64 20.19 11.06
CA SER A 297 -4.14 20.98 12.19
C SER A 297 -3.57 20.15 13.34
N HIS A 298 -3.83 18.84 13.38
CA HIS A 298 -3.31 17.92 14.38
C HIS A 298 -1.99 17.27 13.95
N ARG A 299 -1.51 17.46 12.70
CA ARG A 299 -0.17 17.04 12.31
C ARG A 299 0.85 17.97 12.98
N ILE A 300 1.69 17.39 13.82
CA ILE A 300 2.77 18.13 14.48
C ILE A 300 4.03 18.07 13.58
N GLY A 301 4.59 19.23 13.22
CA GLY A 301 5.87 19.34 12.49
C GLY A 301 5.80 19.68 11.00
N GLN A 302 4.71 20.30 10.52
CA GLN A 302 4.71 20.97 9.21
C GLN A 302 5.84 22.00 9.14
#